data_AF-A0A5P4S8D6-F1
#
_entry.id   AF-A0A5P4S8D6-F1
#
_cell.length_a   1.000
_cell.length_b   1.000
_cell.length_c   1.000
_cell.angle_alpha   90.00
_cell.angle_beta   90.00
_cell.angle_gamma   90.00
#
_symmetry.space_group_name_H-M   'P 1'
#
loop_
_entity.id
_entity.type
_entity.pdbx_description
1 polymer ?
#
loop_
_entity_poly.entity_id
_entity_poly.type
_entity_poly.pdbx_seq_one_letter_code
_entity_poly.pdbx_strand_id
1 'polypeptide(L)'
;MKKVIDVKNFIFVSYIIIPSIFYLIPYVVSYESGFLRMYFFNTFDIPHEVFSRFFWGYLILGFWVYNTLKVTGFKIIYEEQTSVSLNFFIVVFYLAFMYTSIGYLKLLLTPFFYIFISSYRPKTLTFFVLLCLSSINMVIFYDRYPVILILMIWMLPFLSRLSVFKLLLSAVTGIFILVFLLQPLRAGLVPFSSGFGELSYLIKHLFPIYIGAYLLLVEDFSFSQLLSEAIPFMKGALGYESVIEIIAREGLPKEVIDTGVRHGSNSSMYFDGWGPLILIGLLVTLNFSLRFLRLQKLRNAILLMFVLQGPYFIRRTFGSLYIDILVVIFISVILLLYIQVFNSNSSRRNYF
;
A
#
# COMPACT_ATOMS: atom_id res chain seq x y z
N MET A 1 21.09 5.19 20.88
CA MET A 1 21.90 5.17 19.64
C MET A 1 20.98 5.18 18.41
N LYS A 2 21.29 5.98 17.38
CA LYS A 2 20.55 5.98 16.11
C LYS A 2 21.06 4.84 15.22
N LYS A 3 20.13 4.11 14.59
CA LYS A 3 20.41 3.07 13.60
C LYS A 3 19.72 3.37 12.30
N VAL A 4 20.20 2.75 11.21
CA VAL A 4 19.74 3.02 9.85
C VAL A 4 19.31 1.71 9.20
N ILE A 5 18.15 1.73 8.54
CA ILE A 5 17.67 0.68 7.64
C ILE A 5 17.64 1.25 6.23
N ASP A 6 18.38 0.64 5.31
CA ASP A 6 18.34 0.99 3.89
C ASP A 6 17.27 0.16 3.17
N VAL A 7 16.21 0.82 2.72
CA VAL A 7 15.07 0.17 2.07
C VAL A 7 15.09 0.31 0.54
N LYS A 8 16.21 0.79 -0.04
CA LYS A 8 16.34 1.05 -1.48
C LYS A 8 16.02 -0.17 -2.33
N ASN A 9 16.64 -1.31 -2.03
CA ASN A 9 16.45 -2.54 -2.80
C ASN A 9 15.03 -3.07 -2.66
N PHE A 10 14.46 -2.98 -1.46
CA PHE A 10 13.08 -3.40 -1.21
C PHE A 10 12.10 -2.58 -2.04
N ILE A 11 12.21 -1.25 -2.00
CA ILE A 11 11.35 -0.35 -2.79
C ILE A 11 11.54 -0.62 -4.29
N PHE A 12 12.77 -0.78 -4.77
CA PHE A 12 13.03 -1.11 -6.17
C PHE A 12 12.34 -2.41 -6.60
N VAL A 13 12.46 -3.46 -5.79
CA VAL A 13 11.82 -4.76 -6.07
C VAL A 13 10.29 -4.64 -6.03
N SER A 14 9.73 -4.00 -5.00
CA SER A 14 8.28 -3.93 -4.82
C SER A 14 7.54 -3.03 -5.81
N TYR A 15 8.16 -1.94 -6.25
CA TYR A 15 7.48 -0.95 -7.11
C TYR A 15 7.87 -1.02 -8.58
N ILE A 16 9.03 -1.60 -8.90
CA ILE A 16 9.49 -1.72 -10.30
C ILE A 16 9.49 -3.19 -10.70
N ILE A 17 10.30 -4.04 -10.07
CA ILE A 17 10.49 -5.42 -10.56
C ILE A 17 9.22 -6.26 -10.49
N ILE A 18 8.60 -6.38 -9.30
CA ILE A 18 7.43 -7.24 -9.09
C ILE A 18 6.25 -6.83 -9.98
N PRO A 19 5.83 -5.54 -10.02
CA PRO A 19 4.78 -5.11 -10.92
C PRO A 19 5.12 -5.34 -12.39
N SER A 20 6.38 -5.10 -12.80
CA SER A 20 6.81 -5.32 -14.18
C SER A 20 6.67 -6.78 -14.58
N ILE A 21 7.20 -7.72 -13.79
CA ILE A 21 7.06 -9.16 -14.07
C ILE A 21 5.59 -9.54 -14.13
N PHE A 22 4.80 -9.01 -13.21
CA PHE A 22 3.38 -9.32 -13.09
C PHE A 22 2.56 -8.91 -14.31
N TYR A 23 2.78 -7.72 -14.87
CA TYR A 23 2.07 -7.23 -16.05
C TYR A 23 2.73 -7.63 -17.38
N LEU A 24 4.03 -7.95 -17.39
CA LEU A 24 4.77 -8.39 -18.58
C LEU A 24 4.24 -9.73 -19.10
N ILE A 25 3.97 -10.68 -18.21
CA ILE A 25 3.50 -12.02 -18.59
C ILE A 25 2.20 -11.95 -19.42
N PRO A 26 1.09 -11.36 -18.93
CA PRO A 26 -0.14 -11.27 -19.72
C PRO A 26 0.00 -10.36 -20.96
N TYR A 27 0.86 -9.34 -20.90
CA TYR A 27 1.18 -8.52 -22.07
C TYR A 27 1.82 -9.34 -23.20
N VAL A 28 2.83 -10.17 -22.90
CA VAL A 28 3.49 -11.02 -23.90
C VAL A 28 2.54 -12.10 -24.41
N VAL A 29 1.78 -12.76 -23.53
CA VAL A 29 0.86 -13.83 -23.93
C VAL A 29 -0.27 -13.32 -24.83
N SER A 30 -0.74 -12.09 -24.64
CA SER A 30 -1.80 -11.50 -25.48
C SER A 30 -1.32 -11.03 -26.86
N TYR A 31 -0.01 -11.05 -27.14
CA TYR A 31 0.55 -10.51 -28.38
C TYR A 31 0.09 -11.28 -29.63
N GLU A 32 0.05 -12.60 -29.56
CA GLU A 32 -0.30 -13.45 -30.72
C GLU A 32 -1.80 -13.42 -31.05
N SER A 33 -2.65 -13.43 -30.03
CA SER A 33 -4.11 -13.46 -30.17
C SER A 33 -4.75 -12.08 -30.24
N GLY A 34 -4.01 -11.01 -29.92
CA GLY A 34 -4.52 -9.64 -29.81
C GLY A 34 -5.40 -9.38 -28.58
N PHE A 35 -5.75 -10.42 -27.82
CA PHE A 35 -6.51 -10.34 -26.56
C PHE A 35 -6.16 -11.51 -25.65
N LEU A 36 -6.43 -11.37 -24.35
CA LEU A 36 -6.43 -12.48 -23.39
C LEU A 36 -7.83 -12.68 -22.83
N ARG A 37 -8.35 -13.90 -22.97
CA ARG A 37 -9.64 -14.28 -22.38
C ARG A 37 -9.48 -14.57 -20.89
N MET A 38 -10.19 -13.82 -20.06
CA MET A 38 -10.22 -14.01 -18.61
C MET A 38 -11.58 -14.52 -18.15
N TYR A 39 -11.55 -15.53 -17.28
CA TYR A 39 -12.74 -16.19 -16.74
C TYR A 39 -12.86 -15.91 -15.25
N PHE A 40 -13.71 -14.97 -14.87
CA PHE A 40 -14.06 -14.70 -13.47
C PHE A 40 -15.50 -15.13 -13.20
N PHE A 41 -16.44 -14.19 -13.06
CA PHE A 41 -17.88 -14.49 -13.05
C PHE A 41 -18.48 -14.53 -14.46
N ASN A 42 -17.96 -13.67 -15.35
CA ASN A 42 -18.24 -13.66 -16.80
C ASN A 42 -16.93 -13.85 -17.58
N THR A 43 -17.07 -14.16 -18.87
CA THR A 43 -15.94 -14.21 -19.81
C THR A 43 -15.68 -12.81 -20.34
N PHE A 44 -14.47 -12.30 -20.14
CA PHE A 44 -14.04 -11.01 -20.68
C PHE A 44 -12.84 -11.21 -21.59
N ASP A 45 -12.90 -10.68 -22.81
CA ASP A 45 -11.76 -10.61 -23.72
C ASP A 45 -11.07 -9.26 -23.53
N ILE A 46 -9.91 -9.26 -22.89
CA ILE A 46 -9.16 -8.04 -22.60
C ILE A 46 -8.17 -7.80 -23.74
N PRO A 47 -8.25 -6.67 -24.48
CA PRO A 47 -7.36 -6.40 -25.60
C PRO A 47 -5.90 -6.23 -25.18
N HIS A 48 -4.98 -6.57 -26.09
CA HIS A 48 -3.54 -6.44 -25.90
C HIS A 48 -3.12 -5.01 -25.52
N GLU A 49 -3.74 -4.00 -26.12
CA GLU A 49 -3.50 -2.58 -25.83
C GLU A 49 -3.76 -2.22 -24.37
N VAL A 50 -4.68 -2.91 -23.70
CA VAL A 50 -5.00 -2.68 -22.29
C VAL A 50 -3.87 -3.19 -21.40
N PHE A 51 -3.37 -4.39 -21.69
CA PHE A 51 -2.20 -4.94 -20.99
C PHE A 51 -0.95 -4.10 -21.22
N SER A 52 -0.76 -3.56 -22.43
CA SER A 52 0.38 -2.69 -22.74
C SER A 52 0.33 -1.39 -21.93
N ARG A 53 -0.84 -0.74 -21.84
CA ARG A 53 -1.04 0.45 -21.00
C ARG A 53 -0.73 0.17 -19.54
N PHE A 54 -1.16 -0.96 -18.99
CA PHE A 54 -0.84 -1.29 -17.59
C PHE A 54 0.61 -1.63 -17.36
N PHE A 55 1.22 -2.41 -18.25
CA PHE A 55 2.64 -2.73 -18.14
C PHE A 55 3.49 -1.46 -18.13
N TRP A 56 3.32 -0.59 -19.12
CA TRP A 56 4.07 0.66 -19.20
C TRP A 56 3.68 1.65 -18.09
N GLY A 57 2.40 1.76 -17.77
CA GLY A 57 1.89 2.64 -16.71
C GLY A 57 2.48 2.30 -15.34
N TYR A 58 2.46 1.04 -14.93
CA TYR A 58 3.06 0.60 -13.67
C TYR A 58 4.59 0.72 -13.67
N LEU A 59 5.24 0.42 -14.81
CA LEU A 59 6.69 0.56 -14.93
C LEU A 59 7.11 2.02 -14.74
N ILE A 60 6.48 2.95 -15.47
CA ILE A 60 6.74 4.40 -15.40
C ILE A 60 6.42 4.93 -14.00
N LEU A 61 5.25 4.60 -13.46
CA LEU A 61 4.86 5.02 -12.11
C LEU A 61 5.84 4.48 -11.06
N GLY A 62 6.25 3.22 -11.16
CA GLY A 62 7.24 2.61 -10.28
C GLY A 62 8.57 3.35 -10.30
N PHE A 63 9.08 3.70 -11.49
CA PHE A 63 10.29 4.51 -11.63
C PHE A 63 10.13 5.92 -11.07
N TRP A 64 8.98 6.57 -11.30
CA TRP A 64 8.75 7.91 -10.77
C TRP A 64 8.58 7.93 -9.25
N VAL A 65 7.91 6.93 -8.67
CA VAL A 65 7.85 6.71 -7.21
C VAL A 65 9.26 6.55 -6.65
N TYR A 66 10.06 5.66 -7.26
CA TYR A 66 11.44 5.43 -6.85
C TYR A 66 12.27 6.73 -6.89
N ASN A 67 12.21 7.47 -8.00
CA ASN A 67 12.91 8.74 -8.17
C ASN A 67 12.43 9.81 -7.18
N THR A 68 11.12 9.87 -6.91
CA THR A 68 10.53 10.79 -5.92
C THR A 68 11.07 10.50 -4.52
N LEU A 69 11.14 9.23 -4.13
CA LEU A 69 11.61 8.81 -2.82
C LEU A 69 13.13 8.93 -2.65
N LYS A 70 13.90 9.08 -3.74
CA LYS A 70 15.36 9.27 -3.69
C LYS A 70 15.80 10.44 -2.80
N VAL A 71 14.97 11.48 -2.67
CA VAL A 71 15.20 12.62 -1.76
C VAL A 71 15.40 12.20 -0.29
N THR A 72 14.81 11.09 0.11
CA THR A 72 14.92 10.56 1.48
C THR A 72 16.23 9.79 1.71
N GLY A 73 17.00 9.54 0.65
CA GLY A 73 18.14 8.62 0.66
C GLY A 73 17.76 7.16 0.88
N PHE A 74 16.46 6.82 0.85
CA PHE A 74 15.91 5.49 1.15
C PHE A 74 16.30 4.94 2.54
N LYS A 75 16.58 5.83 3.49
CA LYS A 75 17.06 5.47 4.83
C LYS A 75 15.99 5.76 5.88
N ILE A 76 15.54 4.71 6.56
CA ILE A 76 14.76 4.84 7.78
C ILE A 76 15.74 4.92 8.95
N ILE A 77 15.79 6.08 9.61
CA ILE A 77 16.71 6.35 10.73
C ILE A 77 15.92 6.29 12.03
N TYR A 78 16.18 5.29 12.87
CA TYR A 78 15.40 5.03 14.07
C TYR A 78 16.25 5.03 15.34
N GLU A 79 15.60 5.25 16.48
CA GLU A 79 16.20 5.14 17.80
C GLU A 79 15.87 3.76 18.41
N GLU A 80 16.89 3.06 18.89
CA GLU A 80 16.75 1.66 19.37
C GLU A 80 16.50 1.55 20.88
N GLN A 81 16.81 2.59 21.65
CA GLN A 81 16.59 2.62 23.11
C GLN A 81 15.30 3.36 23.42
N THR A 82 14.17 2.71 23.13
CA THR A 82 12.84 3.27 23.38
C THR A 82 12.47 3.20 24.86
N SER A 83 12.00 4.34 25.40
CA SER A 83 11.45 4.39 26.75
C SER A 83 10.22 3.49 26.86
N VAL A 84 9.88 3.09 28.09
CA VAL A 84 8.64 2.32 28.35
C VAL A 84 7.42 3.13 27.89
N SER A 85 7.42 4.45 28.10
CA SER A 85 6.36 5.34 27.64
C SER A 85 6.16 5.33 26.13
N LEU A 86 7.25 5.37 25.33
CA LEU A 86 7.15 5.30 23.87
C LEU A 86 6.61 3.95 23.39
N ASN A 87 7.06 2.84 24.00
CA ASN A 87 6.52 1.52 23.68
C ASN A 87 5.01 1.44 24.01
N PHE A 88 4.59 2.02 25.13
CA PHE A 88 3.18 2.11 25.49
C PHE A 88 2.39 2.93 24.47
N PHE A 89 2.87 4.12 24.07
CA PHE A 89 2.22 4.92 23.03
C PHE A 89 2.10 4.17 21.70
N ILE A 90 3.12 3.43 21.29
CA ILE A 90 3.05 2.61 20.07
C ILE A 90 1.92 1.58 20.16
N VAL A 91 1.77 0.90 21.29
CA VAL A 91 0.68 -0.06 21.51
C VAL A 91 -0.67 0.65 21.50
N VAL A 92 -0.80 1.80 22.17
CA VAL A 92 -2.06 2.58 22.19
C VAL A 92 -2.45 3.04 20.79
N PHE A 93 -1.53 3.62 20.03
CA PHE A 93 -1.82 4.06 18.66
C PHE A 93 -2.08 2.89 17.71
N TYR A 94 -1.46 1.73 17.96
CA TYR A 94 -1.78 0.50 17.23
C TYR A 94 -3.20 0.02 17.55
N LEU A 95 -3.61 -0.04 18.82
CA LEU A 95 -4.97 -0.39 19.21
C LEU A 95 -5.99 0.60 18.63
N ALA A 96 -5.68 1.90 18.64
CA ALA A 96 -6.51 2.91 18.02
C ALA A 96 -6.63 2.73 16.50
N PHE A 97 -5.53 2.41 15.81
CA PHE A 97 -5.53 2.05 14.40
C PHE A 97 -6.44 0.84 14.12
N MET A 98 -6.41 -0.16 14.99
CA MET A 98 -7.16 -1.41 14.85
C MET A 98 -8.67 -1.21 15.08
N TYR A 99 -9.04 -0.69 16.25
CA TYR A 99 -10.41 -0.76 16.76
C TYR A 99 -11.24 0.50 16.54
N THR A 100 -10.64 1.59 16.05
CA THR A 100 -11.45 2.74 15.61
C THR A 100 -12.13 2.37 14.30
N SER A 101 -13.45 2.58 14.23
CA SER A 101 -14.23 2.41 13.01
C SER A 101 -13.70 3.32 11.89
N ILE A 102 -13.98 2.95 10.64
CA ILE A 102 -13.57 3.73 9.47
C ILE A 102 -14.20 5.12 9.59
N GLY A 103 -13.36 6.14 9.78
CA GLY A 103 -13.79 7.51 10.05
C GLY A 103 -12.61 8.45 10.27
N TYR A 104 -12.91 9.74 10.46
CA TYR A 104 -11.91 10.80 10.55
C TYR A 104 -10.92 10.60 11.69
N LEU A 105 -11.39 10.07 12.82
CA LEU A 105 -10.53 9.78 13.96
C LEU A 105 -9.47 8.72 13.62
N LYS A 106 -9.85 7.63 12.93
CA LYS A 106 -8.92 6.59 12.47
C LYS A 106 -7.87 7.16 11.51
N LEU A 107 -8.31 8.01 10.56
CA LEU A 107 -7.42 8.69 9.62
C LEU A 107 -6.38 9.55 10.32
N LEU A 108 -6.74 10.21 11.43
CA LEU A 108 -5.81 11.03 12.21
C LEU A 108 -4.88 10.20 13.12
N LEU A 109 -5.38 9.11 13.71
CA LEU A 109 -4.59 8.30 14.65
C LEU A 109 -3.56 7.40 13.96
N THR A 110 -3.85 6.95 12.73
CA THR A 110 -2.99 6.03 11.96
C THR A 110 -1.60 6.63 11.65
N PRO A 111 -1.48 7.89 11.21
CA PRO A 111 -0.19 8.56 11.03
C PRO A 111 0.69 8.61 12.27
N PHE A 112 0.10 8.76 13.47
CA PHE A 112 0.89 8.74 14.70
C PHE A 112 1.56 7.38 14.88
N PHE A 113 0.83 6.28 14.68
CA PHE A 113 1.42 4.95 14.71
C PHE A 113 2.61 4.85 13.75
N TYR A 114 2.45 5.26 12.48
CA TYR A 114 3.54 5.21 11.50
C TYR A 114 4.74 6.10 11.88
N ILE A 115 4.49 7.31 12.38
CA ILE A 115 5.54 8.23 12.84
C ILE A 115 6.33 7.60 14.00
N PHE A 116 5.63 7.05 15.00
CA PHE A 116 6.28 6.45 16.16
C PHE A 116 7.03 5.18 15.79
N ILE A 117 6.38 4.21 15.16
CA ILE A 117 6.99 2.91 14.86
C ILE A 117 8.17 3.01 13.87
N SER A 118 8.15 3.99 12.96
CA SER A 118 9.24 4.21 12.00
C SER A 118 10.42 4.98 12.58
N SER A 119 10.19 5.80 13.61
CA SER A 119 11.23 6.63 14.24
C SER A 119 11.81 6.00 15.50
N TYR A 120 11.04 5.12 16.15
CA TYR A 120 11.36 4.48 17.41
C TYR A 120 11.14 2.99 17.27
N ARG A 121 12.20 2.20 17.26
CA ARG A 121 12.06 0.75 17.14
C ARG A 121 11.64 0.18 18.50
N PRO A 122 10.49 -0.51 18.60
CA PRO A 122 10.08 -1.11 19.85
C PRO A 122 11.04 -2.20 20.30
N LYS A 123 11.00 -2.49 21.59
CA LYS A 123 11.67 -3.68 22.14
C LYS A 123 11.02 -4.94 21.57
N THR A 124 11.76 -6.05 21.52
CA THR A 124 11.23 -7.35 21.05
C THR A 124 9.97 -7.77 21.81
N LEU A 125 9.90 -7.50 23.11
CA LEU A 125 8.70 -7.76 23.92
C LEU A 125 7.48 -6.98 23.41
N THR A 126 7.65 -5.71 23.01
CA THR A 126 6.56 -4.91 22.46
C THR A 126 6.12 -5.45 21.10
N PHE A 127 7.05 -5.89 20.25
CA PHE A 127 6.68 -6.60 19.00
C PHE A 127 5.89 -7.88 19.29
N PHE A 128 6.29 -8.66 20.30
CA PHE A 128 5.55 -9.85 20.71
C PHE A 128 4.12 -9.51 21.17
N VAL A 129 3.96 -8.45 21.97
CA VAL A 129 2.62 -7.95 22.38
C VAL A 129 1.79 -7.54 21.17
N LEU A 130 2.35 -6.75 20.25
CA LEU A 130 1.66 -6.34 19.02
C LEU A 130 1.26 -7.55 18.16
N LEU A 131 2.13 -8.56 18.07
CA LEU A 131 1.86 -9.79 17.34
C LEU A 131 0.73 -10.59 18.00
N CYS A 132 0.73 -10.77 19.31
CA CYS A 132 -0.36 -11.42 20.04
C CYS A 132 -1.69 -10.70 19.81
N LEU A 133 -1.72 -9.37 19.95
CA LEU A 133 -2.92 -8.57 19.68
C LEU A 133 -3.38 -8.73 18.23
N SER A 134 -2.46 -8.72 17.26
CA SER A 134 -2.78 -8.93 15.85
C SER A 134 -3.34 -10.32 15.56
N SER A 135 -2.80 -11.37 16.18
CA SER A 135 -3.26 -12.75 16.02
C SER A 135 -4.63 -12.96 16.65
N ILE A 136 -4.88 -12.38 17.83
CA ILE A 136 -6.21 -12.37 18.45
C ILE A 136 -7.22 -11.71 17.50
N ASN A 137 -6.86 -10.56 16.92
CA ASN A 137 -7.72 -9.87 15.97
C ASN A 137 -7.99 -10.72 14.72
N MET A 138 -6.98 -11.43 14.21
CA MET A 138 -7.14 -12.36 13.08
C MET A 138 -8.11 -13.50 13.42
N VAL A 139 -8.07 -14.04 14.65
CA VAL A 139 -8.97 -15.14 15.06
C VAL A 139 -10.40 -14.64 15.25
N ILE A 140 -10.58 -13.47 15.88
CA ILE A 140 -11.91 -12.96 16.22
C ILE A 140 -12.60 -12.33 15.01
N PHE A 141 -11.88 -11.52 14.23
CA PHE A 141 -12.45 -10.72 13.14
C PHE A 141 -12.06 -11.21 11.74
N TYR A 142 -11.28 -12.30 11.63
CA TYR A 142 -10.77 -12.83 10.37
C TYR A 142 -9.90 -11.84 9.56
N ASP A 143 -9.45 -10.74 10.19
CA ASP A 143 -8.61 -9.73 9.55
C ASP A 143 -7.13 -10.07 9.69
N ARG A 144 -6.50 -10.36 8.56
CA ARG A 144 -5.10 -10.79 8.45
C ARG A 144 -4.13 -9.62 8.28
N TYR A 145 -4.62 -8.45 7.86
CA TYR A 145 -3.77 -7.30 7.56
C TYR A 145 -2.87 -6.88 8.75
N PRO A 146 -3.37 -6.83 9.99
CA PRO A 146 -2.57 -6.41 11.14
C PRO A 146 -1.38 -7.34 11.44
N VAL A 147 -1.58 -8.66 11.27
CA VAL A 147 -0.53 -9.66 11.45
C VAL A 147 0.59 -9.44 10.43
N ILE A 148 0.21 -9.29 9.15
CA ILE A 148 1.17 -9.05 8.06
C ILE A 148 1.92 -7.74 8.31
N LEU A 149 1.22 -6.68 8.70
CA LEU A 149 1.81 -5.38 9.00
C LEU A 149 2.88 -5.48 10.10
N ILE A 150 2.58 -6.12 11.24
CA ILE A 150 3.54 -6.24 12.35
C ILE A 150 4.73 -7.12 11.97
N LEU A 151 4.49 -8.24 11.29
CA LEU A 151 5.56 -9.13 10.82
C LEU A 151 6.50 -8.41 9.84
N MET A 152 5.95 -7.65 8.89
CA MET A 152 6.75 -6.89 7.93
C MET A 152 7.62 -5.84 8.63
N ILE A 153 7.07 -5.06 9.58
CA ILE A 153 7.84 -4.06 10.34
C ILE A 153 8.96 -4.74 11.14
N TRP A 154 8.65 -5.88 11.76
CA TRP A 154 9.62 -6.62 12.55
C TRP A 154 10.76 -7.18 11.69
N MET A 155 10.44 -7.80 10.55
CA MET A 155 11.37 -8.39 9.60
C MET A 155 12.13 -7.37 8.74
N LEU A 156 11.72 -6.10 8.72
CA LEU A 156 12.29 -5.08 7.85
C LEU A 156 13.84 -4.95 7.91
N PRO A 157 14.51 -5.01 9.08
CA PRO A 157 15.98 -4.98 9.14
C PRO A 157 16.66 -6.18 8.50
N PHE A 158 15.96 -7.32 8.43
CA PHE A 158 16.46 -8.50 7.74
C PHE A 158 16.27 -8.35 6.23
N LEU A 159 15.05 -8.01 5.80
CA LEU A 159 14.72 -7.85 4.37
C LEU A 159 15.56 -6.76 3.69
N SER A 160 15.81 -5.63 4.36
CA SER A 160 16.64 -4.54 3.86
C SER A 160 18.09 -4.91 3.53
N ARG A 161 18.64 -5.95 4.16
CA ARG A 161 20.02 -6.41 3.93
C ARG A 161 20.14 -7.36 2.74
N LEU A 162 19.01 -7.85 2.22
CA LEU A 162 19.00 -8.77 1.11
C LEU A 162 19.32 -8.02 -0.20
N SER A 163 20.04 -8.70 -1.09
CA SER A 163 20.22 -8.21 -2.45
C SER A 163 18.91 -8.27 -3.22
N VAL A 164 18.81 -7.53 -4.32
CA VAL A 164 17.64 -7.53 -5.22
C VAL A 164 17.23 -8.96 -5.61
N PHE A 165 18.19 -9.79 -5.99
CA PHE A 165 17.94 -11.19 -6.33
C PHE A 165 17.38 -12.00 -5.16
N LYS A 166 17.94 -11.86 -3.95
CA LYS A 166 17.47 -12.57 -2.75
C LYS A 166 16.07 -12.13 -2.32
N LEU A 167 15.75 -10.84 -2.49
CA LEU A 167 14.40 -10.31 -2.26
C LEU A 167 13.40 -10.90 -3.26
N LEU A 168 13.75 -10.94 -4.54
CA LEU A 168 12.92 -11.55 -5.57
C LEU A 168 12.69 -13.05 -5.28
N LEU A 169 13.75 -13.78 -4.92
CA LEU A 169 13.64 -15.18 -4.54
C LEU A 169 12.71 -15.36 -3.32
N SER A 170 12.84 -14.50 -2.31
CA SER A 170 11.96 -14.53 -1.14
C SER A 170 10.49 -14.28 -1.50
N ALA A 171 10.22 -13.37 -2.44
CA ALA A 171 8.87 -13.12 -2.95
C ALA A 171 8.31 -14.35 -3.70
N VAL A 172 9.11 -14.96 -4.58
CA VAL A 172 8.73 -16.18 -5.31
C VAL A 172 8.48 -17.35 -4.35
N THR A 173 9.36 -17.55 -3.36
CA THR A 173 9.18 -18.58 -2.32
C THR A 173 7.92 -18.31 -1.49
N GLY A 174 7.64 -17.05 -1.15
CA GLY A 174 6.41 -16.66 -0.45
C GLY A 174 5.15 -17.01 -1.26
N ILE A 175 5.16 -16.73 -2.57
CA ILE A 175 4.09 -17.13 -3.49
C ILE A 175 3.95 -18.65 -3.53
N PHE A 176 5.06 -19.37 -3.63
CA PHE A 176 5.06 -20.84 -3.67
C PHE A 176 4.45 -21.43 -2.38
N ILE A 177 4.86 -20.93 -1.21
CA ILE A 177 4.28 -21.35 0.07
C ILE A 177 2.79 -21.02 0.13
N LEU A 178 2.39 -19.84 -0.34
CA LEU A 178 0.99 -19.44 -0.34
C LEU A 178 0.15 -20.37 -1.22
N VAL A 179 0.60 -20.63 -2.45
CA VAL A 179 -0.15 -21.40 -3.45
C VAL A 179 -0.17 -22.88 -3.11
N PHE A 180 0.97 -23.48 -2.76
CA PHE A 180 1.10 -24.94 -2.67
C PHE A 180 1.01 -25.53 -1.25
N LEU A 181 1.18 -24.69 -0.21
CA LEU A 181 1.08 -25.13 1.18
C LEU A 181 -0.16 -24.52 1.84
N LEU A 182 -0.21 -23.19 1.94
CA LEU A 182 -1.24 -22.52 2.75
C LEU A 182 -2.64 -22.62 2.14
N GLN A 183 -2.77 -22.53 0.81
CA GLN A 183 -4.06 -22.58 0.15
C GLN A 183 -4.70 -23.99 0.21
N PRO A 184 -3.97 -25.09 -0.07
CA PRO A 184 -4.49 -26.45 0.16
C PRO A 184 -4.87 -26.70 1.61
N LEU A 185 -4.02 -26.31 2.57
CA LEU A 185 -4.31 -26.47 4.00
C LEU A 185 -5.59 -25.71 4.40
N ARG A 186 -5.81 -24.51 3.86
CA ARG A 186 -7.06 -23.76 4.06
C ARG A 186 -8.27 -24.49 3.49
N ALA A 187 -8.12 -25.20 2.38
CA ALA A 187 -9.17 -25.98 1.75
C ALA A 187 -9.35 -27.39 2.37
N GLY A 188 -8.57 -27.75 3.40
CA GLY A 188 -8.59 -29.09 3.99
C GLY A 188 -7.93 -30.17 3.10
N LEU A 189 -7.13 -29.75 2.12
CA LEU A 189 -6.42 -30.61 1.19
C LEU A 189 -4.96 -30.80 1.60
N VAL A 190 -4.38 -31.92 1.18
CA VAL A 190 -2.95 -32.19 1.37
C VAL A 190 -2.14 -31.23 0.46
N PRO A 191 -1.09 -30.57 0.96
CA PRO A 191 -0.19 -29.76 0.14
C PRO A 191 0.28 -30.53 -1.10
N PHE A 192 0.38 -29.85 -2.24
CA PHE A 192 0.79 -30.42 -3.54
C PHE A 192 -0.14 -31.51 -4.11
N SER A 193 -1.31 -31.77 -3.52
CA SER A 193 -2.21 -32.85 -3.99
C SER A 193 -2.75 -32.63 -5.40
N SER A 194 -2.87 -31.38 -5.87
CA SER A 194 -3.36 -31.06 -7.23
C SER A 194 -2.28 -30.63 -8.22
N GLY A 195 -1.00 -30.86 -7.88
CA GLY A 195 0.14 -30.55 -8.74
C GLY A 195 0.20 -29.08 -9.19
N PHE A 196 0.61 -28.81 -10.43
CA PHE A 196 0.70 -27.45 -10.97
C PHE A 196 -0.66 -26.78 -11.27
N GLY A 197 -1.78 -27.50 -11.12
CA GLY A 197 -3.12 -26.93 -11.26
C GLY A 197 -3.38 -25.77 -10.28
N GLU A 198 -2.70 -25.77 -9.13
CA GLU A 198 -2.77 -24.70 -8.12
C GLU A 198 -2.17 -23.38 -8.62
N LEU A 199 -1.28 -23.37 -9.61
CA LEU A 199 -0.80 -22.11 -10.20
C LEU A 199 -1.90 -21.33 -10.91
N SER A 200 -2.95 -22.01 -11.39
CA SER A 200 -4.13 -21.34 -11.94
C SER A 200 -4.84 -20.48 -10.90
N TYR A 201 -4.73 -20.83 -9.60
CA TYR A 201 -5.26 -20.02 -8.50
C TYR A 201 -4.60 -18.65 -8.43
N LEU A 202 -3.27 -18.59 -8.65
CA LEU A 202 -2.54 -17.33 -8.71
C LEU A 202 -3.14 -16.45 -9.80
N ILE A 203 -3.25 -16.96 -11.02
CA ILE A 203 -3.81 -16.24 -12.17
C ILE A 203 -5.26 -15.78 -11.89
N LYS A 204 -6.10 -16.65 -11.34
CA LYS A 204 -7.49 -16.34 -10.96
C LYS A 204 -7.59 -15.24 -9.89
N HIS A 205 -6.63 -15.15 -8.97
CA HIS A 205 -6.60 -14.07 -7.97
C HIS A 205 -6.32 -12.69 -8.56
N LEU A 206 -5.81 -12.64 -9.78
CA LEU A 206 -5.43 -11.41 -10.46
C LEU A 206 -6.53 -10.94 -11.42
N PHE A 207 -7.41 -11.84 -11.87
CA PHE A 207 -8.50 -11.53 -12.78
C PHE A 207 -9.38 -10.33 -12.36
N PRO A 208 -9.74 -10.14 -11.08
CA PRO A 208 -10.53 -8.96 -10.70
C PRO A 208 -9.82 -7.62 -10.94
N ILE A 209 -8.48 -7.61 -10.87
CA ILE A 209 -7.68 -6.41 -11.14
C ILE A 209 -7.75 -6.08 -12.63
N TYR A 210 -7.67 -7.08 -13.50
CA TYR A 210 -7.68 -6.89 -14.95
C TYR A 210 -9.09 -6.57 -15.50
N ILE A 211 -10.13 -7.21 -14.98
CA ILE A 211 -11.53 -6.95 -15.39
C ILE A 211 -11.96 -5.55 -14.95
N GLY A 212 -11.68 -5.20 -13.70
CA GLY A 212 -11.95 -3.84 -13.21
C GLY A 212 -11.13 -2.78 -13.92
N ALA A 213 -10.11 -3.17 -14.69
CA ALA A 213 -9.29 -2.29 -15.48
C ALA A 213 -9.72 -2.21 -16.96
N TYR A 214 -10.30 -3.29 -17.50
CA TYR A 214 -10.97 -3.32 -18.79
C TYR A 214 -12.27 -2.50 -18.79
N LEU A 215 -13.10 -2.66 -17.77
CA LEU A 215 -14.39 -1.95 -17.66
C LEU A 215 -14.24 -0.43 -17.58
N LEU A 216 -13.06 0.07 -17.22
CA LEU A 216 -12.74 1.50 -17.18
C LEU A 216 -12.44 2.13 -18.52
N LEU A 217 -12.17 1.32 -19.54
CA LEU A 217 -12.01 1.83 -20.90
C LEU A 217 -13.36 2.02 -21.60
N VAL A 218 -14.43 1.52 -20.97
CA VAL A 218 -15.81 1.67 -21.42
C VAL A 218 -16.48 2.88 -20.75
N GLU A 219 -15.98 3.29 -19.58
CA GLU A 219 -16.53 4.37 -18.76
C GLU A 219 -15.57 5.59 -18.71
N ASP A 220 -16.07 6.77 -19.08
CA ASP A 220 -15.28 8.01 -19.06
C ASP A 220 -15.28 8.67 -17.68
N PHE A 221 -14.17 8.50 -16.93
CA PHE A 221 -14.00 9.18 -15.64
C PHE A 221 -13.49 10.60 -15.82
N SER A 222 -14.27 11.57 -15.34
CA SER A 222 -13.87 12.97 -15.34
C SER A 222 -12.65 13.23 -14.45
N PHE A 223 -11.87 14.25 -14.80
CA PHE A 223 -10.69 14.69 -14.02
C PHE A 223 -11.04 14.91 -12.54
N SER A 224 -12.15 15.60 -12.25
CA SER A 224 -12.59 15.92 -10.89
C SER A 224 -12.95 14.67 -10.08
N GLN A 225 -13.55 13.66 -10.72
CA GLN A 225 -13.86 12.39 -10.09
C GLN A 225 -12.59 11.62 -9.72
N LEU A 226 -11.63 11.47 -10.65
CA LEU A 226 -10.34 10.79 -10.39
C LEU A 226 -9.49 11.53 -9.35
N LEU A 227 -9.53 12.86 -9.34
CA LEU A 227 -8.84 13.66 -8.33
C LEU A 227 -9.46 13.47 -6.94
N SER A 228 -10.79 13.33 -6.88
CA SER A 228 -11.50 13.11 -5.61
C SER A 228 -11.18 11.78 -4.92
N GLU A 229 -10.67 10.79 -5.69
CA GLU A 229 -10.18 9.50 -5.18
C GLU A 229 -8.79 9.59 -4.52
N ALA A 230 -8.05 10.67 -4.75
CA ALA A 230 -6.68 10.86 -4.27
C ALA A 230 -6.54 11.96 -3.21
N ILE A 231 -7.57 12.79 -3.03
CA ILE A 231 -7.57 13.90 -2.06
C ILE A 231 -8.56 13.59 -0.93
N PRO A 232 -8.11 13.63 0.36
CA PRO A 232 -9.00 13.43 1.50
C PRO A 232 -10.24 14.36 1.43
N PHE A 233 -11.41 13.84 1.80
CA PHE A 233 -12.71 14.56 1.85
C PHE A 233 -13.30 15.03 0.51
N MET A 234 -12.52 15.11 -0.56
CA MET A 234 -12.97 15.71 -1.82
C MET A 234 -14.12 14.93 -2.46
N LYS A 235 -14.13 13.60 -2.34
CA LYS A 235 -15.25 12.76 -2.81
C LYS A 235 -16.58 13.14 -2.14
N GLY A 236 -16.58 13.29 -0.82
CA GLY A 236 -17.78 13.68 -0.06
C GLY A 236 -18.21 15.12 -0.34
N ALA A 237 -17.26 16.03 -0.53
CA ALA A 237 -17.55 17.43 -0.82
C ALA A 237 -18.15 17.64 -2.23
N LEU A 238 -17.70 16.87 -3.21
CA LEU A 238 -18.18 16.97 -4.60
C LEU A 238 -19.35 16.04 -4.91
N GLY A 239 -19.72 15.15 -3.99
CA GLY A 239 -20.83 14.21 -4.17
C GLY A 239 -20.57 13.14 -5.24
N TYR A 240 -19.31 12.84 -5.54
CA TYR A 240 -18.98 11.81 -6.53
C TYR A 240 -19.16 10.41 -5.96
N GLU A 241 -19.78 9.53 -6.75
CA GLU A 241 -19.78 8.10 -6.48
C GLU A 241 -18.34 7.55 -6.60
N SER A 242 -18.00 6.59 -5.74
CA SER A 242 -16.68 5.99 -5.75
C SER A 242 -16.44 5.25 -7.05
N VAL A 243 -15.28 5.42 -7.67
CA VAL A 243 -15.02 4.75 -8.95
C VAL A 243 -15.02 3.22 -8.80
N ILE A 244 -14.61 2.72 -7.64
CA ILE A 244 -14.71 1.28 -7.31
C ILE A 244 -16.17 0.81 -7.25
N GLU A 245 -17.12 1.67 -6.88
CA GLU A 245 -18.55 1.33 -6.86
C GLU A 245 -19.13 1.25 -8.27
N ILE A 246 -18.73 2.18 -9.14
CA ILE A 246 -19.12 2.17 -10.56
C ILE A 246 -18.59 0.91 -11.24
N ILE A 247 -17.29 0.59 -11.09
CA ILE A 247 -16.73 -0.66 -11.63
C ILE A 247 -17.45 -1.88 -11.08
N ALA A 248 -17.72 -1.91 -9.76
CA ALA A 248 -18.36 -3.06 -9.15
C ALA A 248 -19.76 -3.27 -9.71
N ARG A 249 -20.52 -2.19 -9.95
CA ARG A 249 -21.87 -2.23 -10.53
C ARG A 249 -21.87 -2.80 -11.96
N GLU A 250 -20.91 -2.38 -12.77
CA GLU A 250 -20.81 -2.81 -14.17
C GLU A 250 -20.15 -4.21 -14.30
N GLY A 251 -19.29 -4.59 -13.36
CA GLY A 251 -18.42 -5.75 -13.49
C GLY A 251 -18.74 -6.96 -12.61
N LEU A 252 -19.58 -6.81 -11.58
CA LEU A 252 -19.86 -7.88 -10.61
C LEU A 252 -21.36 -8.22 -10.58
N PRO A 253 -21.71 -9.50 -10.37
CA PRO A 253 -23.10 -9.89 -10.12
C PRO A 253 -23.67 -9.17 -8.90
N LYS A 254 -24.96 -8.82 -8.95
CA LYS A 254 -25.67 -8.11 -7.86
C LYS A 254 -25.51 -8.79 -6.50
N GLU A 255 -25.55 -10.12 -6.47
CA GLU A 255 -25.35 -10.93 -5.27
C GLU A 255 -24.00 -10.67 -4.58
N VAL A 256 -22.93 -10.43 -5.35
CA VAL A 256 -21.59 -10.12 -4.81
C VAL A 256 -21.55 -8.68 -4.29
N ILE A 257 -22.20 -7.75 -4.98
CA ILE A 257 -22.32 -6.34 -4.56
C ILE A 257 -23.07 -6.26 -3.22
N ASP A 258 -24.17 -7.01 -3.09
CA ASP A 258 -25.02 -7.05 -1.89
C ASP A 258 -24.29 -7.66 -0.67
N THR A 259 -23.30 -8.54 -0.91
CA THR A 259 -22.42 -9.06 0.15
C THR A 259 -21.31 -8.08 0.58
N GLY A 260 -21.18 -6.93 -0.10
CA GLY A 260 -20.19 -5.89 0.22
C GLY A 260 -18.74 -6.23 -0.17
N VAL A 261 -18.52 -7.35 -0.87
CA VAL A 261 -17.18 -7.79 -1.26
C VAL A 261 -16.75 -7.07 -2.54
N ARG A 262 -16.01 -5.97 -2.37
CA ARG A 262 -15.47 -5.20 -3.51
C ARG A 262 -14.15 -5.80 -3.98
N HIS A 263 -14.14 -6.36 -5.18
CA HIS A 263 -12.95 -6.92 -5.82
C HIS A 263 -12.48 -6.00 -6.94
N GLY A 264 -11.48 -5.15 -6.68
CA GLY A 264 -10.91 -4.30 -7.73
C GLY A 264 -9.70 -3.49 -7.27
N SER A 265 -8.88 -3.09 -8.24
CA SER A 265 -7.86 -2.05 -8.10
C SER A 265 -8.27 -0.90 -9.01
N ASN A 266 -8.27 0.31 -8.47
CA ASN A 266 -8.54 1.54 -9.21
C ASN A 266 -7.25 2.16 -9.81
N SER A 267 -6.07 1.57 -9.55
CA SER A 267 -4.77 2.08 -10.05
C SER A 267 -4.74 2.21 -11.57
N SER A 268 -5.41 1.31 -12.27
CA SER A 268 -5.52 1.28 -13.73
C SER A 268 -6.17 2.54 -14.32
N MET A 269 -7.11 3.17 -13.60
CA MET A 269 -7.75 4.43 -14.02
C MET A 269 -6.76 5.55 -14.25
N TYR A 270 -5.65 5.49 -13.51
CA TYR A 270 -4.65 6.53 -13.53
C TYR A 270 -3.67 6.40 -14.69
N PHE A 271 -3.77 5.35 -15.51
CA PHE A 271 -2.92 5.15 -16.69
C PHE A 271 -3.60 5.53 -18.00
N ASP A 272 -4.80 6.10 -17.94
CA ASP A 272 -5.53 6.58 -19.11
C ASP A 272 -6.14 7.97 -18.90
N GLY A 273 -6.48 8.64 -20.01
CA GLY A 273 -7.10 9.96 -20.04
C GLY A 273 -6.37 10.99 -19.17
N TRP A 274 -7.08 11.53 -18.18
CA TRP A 274 -6.55 12.52 -17.23
C TRP A 274 -5.72 11.93 -16.08
N GLY A 275 -5.78 10.61 -15.89
CA GLY A 275 -5.13 9.87 -14.82
C GLY A 275 -3.62 10.14 -14.67
N PRO A 276 -2.82 10.07 -15.76
CA PRO A 276 -1.38 10.29 -15.69
C PRO A 276 -1.00 11.68 -15.17
N LEU A 277 -1.75 12.72 -15.55
CA LEU A 277 -1.53 14.08 -15.07
C LEU A 277 -1.77 14.20 -13.57
N ILE A 278 -2.80 13.51 -13.06
CA ILE A 278 -3.05 13.44 -11.62
C ILE A 278 -1.86 12.76 -10.92
N LEU A 279 -1.41 11.58 -11.38
CA LEU A 279 -0.27 10.89 -10.77
C LEU A 279 1.00 11.75 -10.71
N ILE A 280 1.31 12.46 -11.80
CA ILE A 280 2.44 13.38 -11.84
C ILE A 280 2.25 14.47 -10.76
N GLY A 281 1.07 15.08 -10.69
CA GLY A 281 0.74 16.07 -9.67
C GLY A 281 0.98 15.55 -8.24
N LEU A 282 0.45 14.37 -7.92
CA LEU A 282 0.62 13.72 -6.62
C LEU A 282 2.11 13.51 -6.29
N LEU A 283 2.89 12.96 -7.22
CA LEU A 283 4.32 12.71 -7.03
C LEU A 283 5.13 14.00 -6.89
N VAL A 284 4.81 15.04 -7.65
CA VAL A 284 5.44 16.36 -7.53
C VAL A 284 5.17 16.95 -6.15
N THR A 285 3.92 16.90 -5.68
CA THR A 285 3.57 17.39 -4.34
C THR A 285 4.27 16.62 -3.23
N LEU A 286 4.36 15.29 -3.33
CA LEU A 286 5.13 14.48 -2.38
C LEU A 286 6.62 14.84 -2.37
N ASN A 287 7.23 14.94 -3.54
CA ASN A 287 8.64 15.31 -3.68
C ASN A 287 8.90 16.68 -3.04
N PHE A 288 8.04 17.66 -3.35
CA PHE A 288 8.11 18.99 -2.78
C PHE A 288 8.00 18.96 -1.26
N SER A 289 6.99 18.28 -0.68
CA SER A 289 6.83 18.16 0.77
C SER A 289 8.05 17.54 1.46
N LEU A 290 8.64 16.47 0.89
CA LEU A 290 9.81 15.82 1.44
C LEU A 290 11.09 16.67 1.37
N ARG A 291 11.22 17.51 0.32
CA ARG A 291 12.32 18.47 0.13
C ARG A 291 12.20 19.70 1.00
N PHE A 292 10.98 20.21 1.17
CA PHE A 292 10.68 21.44 1.87
C PHE A 292 10.68 21.24 3.39
N LEU A 293 9.89 20.29 3.90
CA LEU A 293 9.75 20.08 5.34
C LEU A 293 11.02 19.51 5.99
N ARG A 294 11.76 18.67 5.25
CA ARG A 294 13.03 18.03 5.68
C ARG A 294 12.96 17.31 7.04
N LEU A 295 11.77 16.94 7.49
CA LEU A 295 11.57 16.26 8.77
C LEU A 295 11.94 14.78 8.66
N GLN A 296 12.90 14.34 9.49
CA GLN A 296 13.33 12.94 9.50
C GLN A 296 12.17 11.99 9.85
N LYS A 297 11.32 12.35 10.81
CA LYS A 297 10.16 11.55 11.23
C LYS A 297 9.14 11.38 10.10
N LEU A 298 8.88 12.44 9.32
CA LEU A 298 8.03 12.38 8.13
C LEU A 298 8.64 11.46 7.07
N ARG A 299 9.94 11.64 6.77
CA ARG A 299 10.65 10.79 5.80
C ARG A 299 10.61 9.31 6.17
N ASN A 300 10.83 8.99 7.45
CA ASN A 300 10.73 7.64 7.97
C ASN A 300 9.31 7.08 7.81
N ALA A 301 8.28 7.84 8.17
CA ALA A 301 6.88 7.40 8.09
C ALA A 301 6.47 7.13 6.64
N ILE A 302 6.78 8.06 5.72
CA ILE A 302 6.52 7.89 4.29
C ILE A 302 7.25 6.66 3.74
N LEU A 303 8.55 6.51 4.01
CA LEU A 303 9.29 5.32 3.57
C LEU A 303 8.71 4.02 4.13
N LEU A 304 8.31 4.01 5.40
CA LEU A 304 7.70 2.84 6.00
C LEU A 304 6.36 2.52 5.34
N MET A 305 5.53 3.51 5.03
CA MET A 305 4.27 3.30 4.31
C MET A 305 4.51 2.70 2.93
N PHE A 306 5.48 3.20 2.17
CA PHE A 306 5.85 2.60 0.87
C PHE A 306 6.35 1.15 1.05
N VAL A 307 7.15 0.86 2.08
CA VAL A 307 7.56 -0.53 2.36
C VAL A 307 6.34 -1.42 2.65
N LEU A 308 5.42 -0.98 3.50
CA LEU A 308 4.26 -1.78 3.91
C LEU A 308 3.23 -1.95 2.80
N GLN A 309 3.07 -0.94 1.93
CA GLN A 309 2.15 -1.00 0.81
C GLN A 309 2.76 -1.63 -0.45
N GLY A 310 4.08 -1.76 -0.52
CA GLY A 310 4.80 -2.35 -1.66
C GLY A 310 4.23 -3.70 -2.12
N PRO A 311 4.05 -4.71 -1.24
CA PRO A 311 3.47 -5.99 -1.61
C PRO A 311 2.03 -5.90 -2.16
N TYR A 312 1.31 -4.83 -1.81
CA TYR A 312 -0.07 -4.60 -2.25
C TYR A 312 -0.15 -3.65 -3.44
N PHE A 313 0.96 -3.09 -3.95
CA PHE A 313 0.95 -2.01 -4.93
C PHE A 313 0.21 -2.35 -6.24
N ILE A 314 0.22 -3.63 -6.64
CA ILE A 314 -0.52 -4.12 -7.80
C ILE A 314 -2.05 -4.06 -7.55
N ARG A 315 -2.48 -4.35 -6.31
CA ARG A 315 -3.89 -4.45 -5.93
C ARG A 315 -4.47 -3.17 -5.34
N ARG A 316 -3.66 -2.37 -4.65
CA ARG A 316 -4.09 -1.15 -3.96
C ARG A 316 -3.81 0.07 -4.82
N THR A 317 -4.72 1.01 -4.70
CA THR A 317 -4.73 2.24 -5.48
C THR A 317 -3.67 3.21 -5.03
N PHE A 318 -2.93 3.80 -5.99
CA PHE A 318 -1.98 4.85 -5.66
C PHE A 318 -2.69 6.07 -5.04
N GLY A 319 -3.91 6.39 -5.49
CA GLY A 319 -4.76 7.43 -4.89
C GLY A 319 -5.07 7.19 -3.41
N SER A 320 -5.46 5.97 -3.02
CA SER A 320 -5.71 5.65 -1.59
C SER A 320 -4.44 5.75 -0.74
N LEU A 321 -3.30 5.29 -1.26
CA LEU A 321 -2.02 5.50 -0.57
C LEU A 321 -1.72 7.00 -0.42
N TYR A 322 -2.05 7.79 -1.45
CA TYR A 322 -1.78 9.22 -1.43
C TYR A 322 -2.61 9.99 -0.41
N ILE A 323 -3.87 9.58 -0.19
CA ILE A 323 -4.70 10.08 0.93
C ILE A 323 -3.95 9.88 2.25
N ASP A 324 -3.48 8.67 2.53
CA ASP A 324 -2.75 8.38 3.78
C ASP A 324 -1.49 9.26 3.89
N ILE A 325 -0.75 9.44 2.79
CA ILE A 325 0.45 10.29 2.72
C ILE A 325 0.13 11.76 3.06
N LEU A 326 -0.94 12.32 2.49
CA LEU A 326 -1.36 13.70 2.75
C LEU A 326 -1.71 13.90 4.23
N VAL A 327 -2.39 12.94 4.86
CA VAL A 327 -2.74 13.03 6.28
C VAL A 327 -1.49 12.95 7.16
N VAL A 328 -0.51 12.11 6.81
CA VAL A 328 0.80 12.07 7.52
C VAL A 328 1.56 13.39 7.39
N ILE A 329 1.57 13.99 6.19
CA ILE A 329 2.18 15.31 5.96
C ILE A 329 1.48 16.36 6.83
N PHE A 330 0.14 16.41 6.80
CA PHE A 330 -0.67 17.33 7.58
C PHE A 330 -0.38 17.22 9.09
N ILE A 331 -0.39 16.01 9.65
CA ILE A 331 -0.10 15.78 11.07
C ILE A 331 1.33 16.16 11.42
N SER A 332 2.29 15.88 10.54
CA SER A 332 3.68 16.27 10.75
C SER A 332 3.85 17.79 10.80
N VAL A 333 3.10 18.53 9.98
CA VAL A 333 3.06 20.00 10.00
C VAL A 333 2.44 20.51 11.29
N ILE A 334 1.30 19.94 11.73
CA ILE A 334 0.68 20.32 13.02
C ILE A 334 1.65 20.11 14.18
N LEU A 335 2.31 18.95 14.24
CA LEU A 335 3.29 18.65 15.28
C LEU A 335 4.45 19.66 15.27
N LEU A 336 4.93 20.05 14.09
CA LEU A 336 5.97 21.05 13.95
C LEU A 336 5.53 22.42 14.48
N LEU A 337 4.35 22.87 14.09
CA LEU A 337 3.79 24.14 14.56
C LEU A 337 3.59 24.14 16.09
N TYR A 338 3.07 23.04 16.64
CA TYR A 338 2.88 22.90 18.09
C TYR A 338 4.21 22.99 18.85
N ILE A 339 5.24 22.26 18.41
CA ILE A 339 6.58 22.32 19.02
C ILE A 339 7.15 23.74 18.95
N GLN A 340 6.98 24.44 17.82
CA GLN A 340 7.47 25.80 17.64
C GLN A 340 6.79 26.78 18.62
N VAL A 341 5.47 26.68 18.80
CA VAL A 341 4.71 27.52 19.75
C VAL A 341 5.14 27.26 21.20
N PHE A 342 5.31 26.00 21.59
CA PHE A 342 5.72 25.66 22.97
C PHE A 342 7.16 26.08 23.28
N ASN A 343 8.09 25.90 22.34
CA ASN A 343 9.48 26.33 22.53
C ASN A 343 9.58 27.87 22.61
N SER A 344 8.80 28.59 21.81
CA SER A 344 8.66 30.06 21.92
C SER A 344 8.22 30.49 23.33
N ASN A 345 7.23 29.81 23.91
CA ASN A 345 6.74 30.13 25.26
C ASN A 345 7.71 29.74 26.37
N SER A 346 8.44 28.63 26.23
CA SER A 346 9.50 28.25 27.17
C SER A 346 10.66 29.23 27.15
N SER A 347 11.02 29.75 25.97
CA SER A 347 12.07 30.78 25.86
C SER A 347 11.63 32.10 26.49
N ARG A 348 10.36 32.51 26.35
CA ARG A 348 9.81 33.71 27.02
C ARG A 348 9.71 33.59 28.54
N ARG A 349 9.44 32.40 29.09
CA ARG A 349 9.36 32.17 30.55
C ARG A 349 10.70 32.26 31.28
N ASN A 350 11.83 32.08 30.58
CA ASN A 350 13.17 32.20 31.18
C ASN A 350 13.69 33.65 31.20
N TYR A 351 12.89 34.62 30.75
CA TYR A 351 13.23 36.06 30.76
C TYR A 351 12.35 36.88 31.73
N PHE A 352 11.51 36.23 32.54
CA PHE A 352 10.69 36.89 33.56
C PHE A 352 11.04 36.38 34.96
#